data_AF-A0A942JFF4-F1
#
_entry.id   AF-A0A942JFF4-F1
#
_cell.length_a   1.000
_cell.length_b   1.000
_cell.length_c   1.000
_cell.angle_alpha   90.00
_cell.angle_beta   90.00
_cell.angle_gamma   90.00
#
_symmetry.space_group_name_H-M   'P 1'
#
loop_
_entity.id
_entity.type
_entity.pdbx_description
1 polymer ?
#
loop_
_entity_poly.entity_id
_entity_poly.type
_entity_poly.pdbx_seq_one_letter_code
_entity_poly.pdbx_strand_id
1 'polypeptide(L)' 'MTYSREAFPIAKRKDEARYGCYRTKEAILELYDEMARCKGEGWEYQSRLDPPPASLLMAHDRPTGAV' A
#
# COMPACT_ATOMS: atom_id res chain seq x y z
N MET A 1 -10.99 -1.16 -18.87
CA MET A 1 -9.70 -1.84 -18.60
C MET A 1 -9.89 -2.77 -17.42
N THR A 2 -9.81 -4.08 -17.64
CA THR A 2 -10.10 -5.12 -16.64
C THR A 2 -8.82 -5.41 -15.84
N TYR A 3 -8.72 -4.85 -14.63
CA TYR A 3 -7.57 -5.07 -13.75
C TYR A 3 -7.66 -6.47 -13.12
N SER A 4 -6.95 -7.45 -13.67
CA SER A 4 -6.87 -8.81 -13.11
C SER A 4 -6.06 -8.78 -11.80
N ARG A 5 -6.72 -8.61 -10.65
CA ARG A 5 -6.12 -8.49 -9.30
C ARG A 5 -6.09 -9.78 -8.49
N GLU A 6 -5.97 -10.92 -9.15
CA GLU A 6 -5.63 -12.19 -8.48
C GLU A 6 -4.12 -12.29 -8.15
N ALA A 7 -3.46 -11.15 -7.95
CA ALA A 7 -2.02 -11.09 -7.65
C ALA A 7 -1.69 -11.46 -6.18
N PHE A 8 -2.67 -11.41 -5.26
CA PHE A 8 -2.41 -11.63 -3.83
C PHE A 8 -3.40 -12.63 -3.20
N PRO A 9 -3.29 -13.94 -3.53
CA PRO A 9 -4.17 -14.97 -2.97
C PRO A 9 -4.04 -15.11 -1.45
N ILE A 10 -2.86 -14.82 -0.88
CA ILE A 10 -2.62 -14.88 0.57
C ILE A 10 -3.37 -13.74 1.29
N ALA A 11 -3.29 -12.52 0.75
CA ALA A 11 -4.00 -11.37 1.30
C ALA A 11 -5.52 -11.59 1.22
N LYS A 12 -6.01 -12.07 0.07
CA LYS A 12 -7.42 -12.43 -0.13
C LYS A 12 -7.94 -13.39 0.95
N ARG A 13 -7.24 -14.51 1.18
CA ARG A 13 -7.66 -15.49 2.20
C ARG A 13 -7.67 -14.91 3.61
N LYS A 14 -6.69 -14.07 3.96
CA LYS A 14 -6.63 -13.41 5.29
C LYS A 14 -7.75 -12.40 5.47
N ASP A 15 -8.05 -11.60 4.45
CA ASP A 15 -9.14 -10.64 4.45
C ASP A 15 -10.50 -11.32 4.51
N GLU A 16 -10.72 -12.36 3.70
CA GLU A 16 -11.97 -13.14 3.73
C GLU A 16 -12.17 -13.84 5.07
N ALA A 17 -11.12 -14.38 5.68
CA ALA A 17 -11.19 -14.99 7.01
C ALA A 17 -11.49 -13.97 8.13
N ARG A 18 -11.04 -12.71 7.98
CA ARG A 18 -11.17 -11.67 9.02
C ARG A 18 -12.39 -10.76 8.84
N TYR A 19 -12.79 -10.50 7.60
CA TYR A 19 -13.81 -9.51 7.23
C TYR A 19 -14.88 -10.09 6.28
N GLY A 20 -14.78 -11.36 5.85
CA GLY A 20 -15.73 -11.99 4.93
C GLY A 20 -15.69 -11.47 3.49
N CYS A 21 -14.84 -10.48 3.21
CA CYS A 21 -14.72 -9.81 1.92
C CYS A 21 -13.28 -9.38 1.66
N TYR A 22 -12.89 -9.28 0.39
CA TYR A 22 -11.54 -8.91 0.00
C TYR A 22 -11.33 -7.39 0.02
N ARG A 23 -11.46 -6.79 1.20
CA ARG A 23 -11.41 -5.33 1.43
C ARG A 23 -10.09 -4.69 1.02
N THR A 24 -8.98 -5.39 1.26
CA THR A 24 -7.64 -4.94 0.83
C THR A 24 -7.56 -4.66 -0.69
N LYS A 25 -8.31 -5.39 -1.53
CA LYS A 25 -8.34 -5.13 -2.98
C LYS A 25 -8.98 -3.79 -3.32
N GLU A 26 -10.04 -3.41 -2.60
CA GLU A 26 -10.73 -2.13 -2.81
C GLU A 26 -9.89 -0.97 -2.31
N ALA A 27 -9.25 -1.12 -1.15
CA ALA A 27 -8.34 -0.10 -0.60
C ALA A 27 -7.14 0.16 -1.53
N ILE A 28 -6.49 -0.90 -2.03
CA ILE A 28 -5.38 -0.77 -2.99
C ILE A 28 -5.84 -0.05 -4.25
N LEU A 29 -7.06 -0.35 -4.70
CA LEU A 29 -7.63 0.29 -5.88
C LEU A 29 -7.82 1.78 -5.73
N GLU A 30 -8.49 2.17 -4.65
CA GLU A 30 -8.77 3.56 -4.34
C GLU A 30 -7.47 4.35 -4.28
N LEU A 31 -6.42 3.72 -3.74
CA LEU A 31 -5.07 4.29 -3.71
C LEU A 31 -4.47 4.49 -5.11
N TYR A 32 -4.64 3.52 -6.01
CA TYR A 32 -4.20 3.66 -7.40
C TYR A 32 -4.99 4.73 -8.17
N ASP A 33 -6.29 4.83 -7.95
CA ASP A 33 -7.12 5.88 -8.54
C ASP A 33 -6.73 7.26 -8.01
N GLU A 34 -6.41 7.39 -6.71
CA GLU A 34 -5.88 8.62 -6.11
C GLU A 34 -4.54 9.01 -6.74
N MET A 35 -3.60 8.07 -6.89
CA MET A 35 -2.34 8.31 -7.60
C MET A 35 -2.55 8.73 -9.05
N ALA A 36 -3.48 8.09 -9.77
CA ALA A 36 -3.80 8.44 -11.14
C ALA A 36 -4.40 9.84 -11.25
N ARG A 37 -5.24 10.24 -10.29
CA ARG A 37 -5.83 11.58 -10.20
C ARG A 37 -4.77 12.65 -9.91
N CYS A 38 -3.91 12.44 -8.90
CA CYS A 38 -2.80 13.34 -8.60
C CYS A 38 -1.90 13.55 -9.82
N LYS A 39 -1.60 12.47 -10.55
CA LYS A 39 -0.80 12.53 -11.78
C LYS A 39 -1.45 13.35 -12.90
N GLY A 40 -2.78 13.31 -13.01
CA GLY A 40 -3.54 14.10 -13.98
C GLY A 40 -3.67 15.59 -13.59
N GLU A 41 -3.74 15.88 -12.30
CA GLU A 41 -3.85 17.25 -11.76
C GLU A 41 -2.48 17.92 -11.53
N GLY A 42 -1.38 17.16 -11.67
CA GLY A 42 -0.01 17.64 -11.48
C GLY A 42 0.40 17.76 -10.01
N TRP A 43 -0.28 17.06 -9.11
CA TRP A 43 0.00 17.06 -7.68
C TRP A 43 0.87 15.86 -7.29
N GLU A 44 1.71 16.02 -6.27
CA GLU A 44 2.46 14.91 -5.69
C GLU A 44 1.54 14.06 -4.83
N TYR A 45 1.52 12.75 -5.07
CA TYR A 45 0.75 11.82 -4.27
C TYR A 45 1.31 11.74 -2.84
N GLN A 46 0.47 12.07 -1.85
CA GLN A 46 0.83 11.98 -0.44
C GLN A 46 0.36 10.64 0.14
N SER A 47 1.30 9.87 0.69
CA SER A 47 0.98 8.57 1.29
C SER A 47 0.11 8.74 2.53
N ARG A 48 -1.02 8.01 2.60
CA ARG A 48 -1.89 7.94 3.78
C ARG A 48 -1.30 7.12 4.95
N LEU A 49 -0.12 6.52 4.75
CA LEU A 49 0.57 5.77 5.80
C LEU A 49 1.18 6.72 6.82
N ASP A 50 0.79 6.57 8.08
CA ASP A 50 1.46 7.17 9.23
C ASP A 50 2.16 6.06 10.04
N PRO A 51 3.50 6.10 10.19
CA PRO A 51 4.41 7.10 9.66
C PRO A 51 4.68 6.95 8.14
N PRO A 52 5.15 8.01 7.46
CA PRO A 52 5.40 7.97 6.02
C PRO A 52 6.46 6.93 5.65
N PRO A 53 6.43 6.40 4.42
CA PRO A 53 7.46 5.48 3.95
C PRO A 53 8.84 6.15 4.04
N ALA A 54 9.84 5.40 4.52
CA ALA A 54 11.18 5.89 4.82
C ALA A 54 11.27 6.98 5.92
N SER A 55 10.28 7.08 6.81
CA SER A 55 10.38 7.93 8.00
C SER A 55 11.60 7.56 8.84
N LEU A 56 12.43 8.55 9.16
CA LEU A 56 13.61 8.40 10.02
C LEU A 56 13.24 7.87 11.42
N LEU A 57 11.99 8.07 11.86
CA LEU A 57 11.49 7.56 13.13
C LEU A 57 11.32 6.02 13.15
N MET A 58 11.24 5.39 11.97
CA MET A 58 11.14 3.93 11.80
C MET A 58 12.33 3.34 11.04
N ALA A 59 13.41 4.11 10.88
CA ALA A 59 14.64 3.56 10.38
C ALA A 59 15.14 2.49 11.35
N HIS A 60 15.52 1.31 10.82
CA HIS A 60 16.27 0.35 11.63
C HIS A 60 17.54 1.02 12.13
N ASP A 61 17.92 0.68 13.37
CA ASP A 61 19.23 1.08 13.88
C ASP A 61 20.31 0.63 12.89
N ARG A 62 21.36 1.44 12.72
CA ARG A 62 22.46 1.08 11.81
C ARG A 62 22.94 -0.31 12.25
N PRO A 63 23.02 -1.30 11.34
CA PRO A 63 23.49 -2.63 11.72
C PRO A 63 24.87 -2.50 12.36
N THR A 64 24.94 -2.71 13.67
CA THR A 64 26.18 -2.73 14.44
C THR A 64 26.87 -4.05 14.12
N GLY A 65 27.82 -4.03 13.19
CA GLY A 65 28.58 -5.23 12.86
C GLY A 65 29.19 -5.32 11.47
N ALA A 66 29.55 -4.20 10.83
CA ALA A 66 30.44 -4.25 9.68
C ALA A 66 31.81 -3.68 10.09
N VAL A 67 32.68 -4.58 10.55
CA VAL A 67 34.14 -4.36 10.64
C VAL A 67 34.81 -5.46 9.83
#